data_AF-A0A7J5EUC3-F1
#
_entry.id   AF-A0A7J5EUC3-F1
#
_cell.length_a   1.000
_cell.length_b   1.000
_cell.length_c   1.000
_cell.angle_alpha   90.00
_cell.angle_beta   90.00
_cell.angle_gamma   90.00
#
_symmetry.space_group_name_H-M   'P 1'
#
loop_
_entity.id
_entity.type
_entity.pdbx_description
1 polymer ?
#
loop_
_entity_poly.entity_id
_entity_poly.type
_entity_poly.pdbx_seq_one_letter_code
_entity_poly.pdbx_strand_id
1 'polypeptide(L)'
;MRAAQELLDAVQSLAQIEAFDVERYVARLVEELDGGAVTLASLEATDDALRAALAAVDGFAARCMRVRLDHVLAGDASVAPPLRKVLSGTVTNYAADLDLLRERVLSVAVRVDPRGAQATADRVVATARRVLEDRAALHGRVLAVAQA
;
A
#
# COMPACT_ATOMS: atom_id res chain seq x y z
N MET A 1 -19.70 -5.04 15.01
CA MET A 1 -19.36 -4.52 13.67
C MET A 1 -17.84 -4.45 13.57
N ARG A 2 -17.25 -4.74 12.41
CA ARG A 2 -15.79 -4.66 12.23
C ARG A 2 -15.32 -3.23 12.11
N ALA A 3 -14.19 -2.86 12.71
CA ALA A 3 -13.63 -1.54 12.51
C ALA A 3 -13.13 -1.34 11.05
N ALA A 4 -13.00 -0.10 10.56
CA ALA A 4 -12.45 0.18 9.23
C ALA A 4 -11.03 -0.39 9.08
N GLN A 5 -10.22 -0.29 10.14
CA GLN A 5 -8.91 -0.93 10.24
C GLN A 5 -8.95 -2.44 10.01
N GLU A 6 -9.95 -3.13 10.58
CA GLU A 6 -10.08 -4.59 10.44
C GLU A 6 -10.38 -5.02 8.99
N LEU A 7 -10.97 -4.15 8.17
CA LEU A 7 -11.17 -4.41 6.74
C LEU A 7 -9.84 -4.44 5.99
N LEU A 8 -8.92 -3.51 6.31
CA LEU A 8 -7.57 -3.52 5.76
C LEU A 8 -6.81 -4.76 6.25
N ASP A 9 -6.89 -5.09 7.54
CA ASP A 9 -6.18 -6.20 8.15
C ASP A 9 -6.66 -7.59 7.68
N ALA A 10 -7.89 -7.70 7.21
CA ALA A 10 -8.41 -8.95 6.63
C ALA A 10 -7.77 -9.32 5.28
N VAL A 11 -7.13 -8.37 4.59
CA VAL A 11 -6.51 -8.59 3.28
C VAL A 11 -5.10 -9.14 3.44
N GLN A 12 -4.93 -10.42 3.10
CA GLN A 12 -3.68 -11.18 3.28
C GLN A 12 -3.24 -11.96 2.02
N SER A 13 -4.04 -11.97 0.94
CA SER A 13 -3.73 -12.68 -0.31
C SER A 13 -3.97 -11.83 -1.55
N LEU A 14 -3.42 -12.24 -2.70
CA LEU A 14 -3.59 -11.51 -3.96
C LEU A 14 -5.07 -11.40 -4.37
N ALA A 15 -5.82 -12.49 -4.27
CA ALA A 15 -7.25 -12.49 -4.57
C ALA A 15 -8.04 -11.52 -3.67
N GLN A 16 -7.65 -11.41 -2.39
CA GLN A 16 -8.28 -10.44 -1.48
C GLN A 16 -7.90 -9.00 -1.78
N ILE A 17 -6.66 -8.75 -2.24
CA ILE A 17 -6.25 -7.42 -2.71
C ILE A 17 -7.08 -7.02 -3.93
N GLU A 18 -7.26 -7.93 -4.88
CA GLU A 18 -8.03 -7.68 -6.12
C GLU A 18 -9.53 -7.50 -5.86
N ALA A 19 -10.05 -8.14 -4.82
CA ALA A 19 -11.44 -8.01 -4.39
C ALA A 19 -11.66 -6.94 -3.30
N PHE A 20 -10.64 -6.14 -2.96
CA PHE A 20 -10.77 -5.16 -1.88
C PHE A 20 -11.78 -4.07 -2.25
N ASP A 21 -12.80 -3.90 -1.43
CA ASP A 21 -13.88 -2.94 -1.62
C ASP A 21 -13.54 -1.63 -0.89
N VAL A 22 -13.06 -0.66 -1.67
CA VAL A 22 -12.71 0.68 -1.19
C VAL A 22 -13.93 1.41 -0.63
N GLU A 23 -15.09 1.30 -1.27
CA GLU A 23 -16.30 2.00 -0.86
C GLU A 23 -16.80 1.47 0.48
N ARG A 24 -16.73 0.15 0.68
CA ARG A 24 -17.04 -0.45 1.99
C ARG A 24 -16.09 0.03 3.09
N TYR A 25 -14.80 0.16 2.80
CA TYR A 25 -13.85 0.70 3.76
C TYR A 25 -14.17 2.15 4.12
N VAL A 26 -14.42 3.00 3.12
CA VAL A 26 -14.73 4.43 3.31
C VAL A 26 -16.04 4.62 4.06
N ALA A 27 -17.10 3.89 3.69
CA ALA A 27 -18.38 3.93 4.39
C ALA A 27 -18.20 3.57 5.87
N ARG A 28 -17.37 2.55 6.15
CA ARG A 28 -17.11 2.16 7.54
C ARG A 28 -16.30 3.21 8.31
N LEU A 29 -15.35 3.87 7.66
CA LEU A 29 -14.61 4.98 8.25
C LEU A 29 -15.54 6.15 8.59
N VAL A 30 -16.45 6.52 7.68
CA VAL A 30 -17.46 7.57 7.93
C VAL A 30 -18.32 7.22 9.14
N GLU A 31 -18.81 5.98 9.23
CA GLU A 31 -19.59 5.52 10.39
C GLU A 31 -18.84 5.60 11.72
N GLU A 32 -17.50 5.46 11.70
CA GLU A 32 -16.67 5.59 12.90
C GLU A 32 -16.43 7.05 13.31
N LEU A 33 -16.42 7.96 12.33
CA LEU A 33 -16.20 9.38 12.54
C LEU A 33 -17.48 10.14 12.87
N ASP A 34 -18.66 9.57 12.61
CA ASP A 34 -19.96 10.18 12.87
C ASP A 34 -20.25 10.22 14.39
N GLY A 35 -19.60 11.17 15.06
CA GLY A 35 -19.46 11.26 16.50
C GLY A 35 -20.19 12.47 17.10
N GLY A 36 -21.51 12.49 17.05
CA GLY A 36 -22.35 13.38 17.87
C GLY A 36 -22.08 14.88 17.72
N ALA A 37 -22.33 15.66 18.78
CA ALA A 37 -22.28 17.12 18.72
C ALA A 37 -20.87 17.66 18.42
N VAL A 38 -20.76 18.59 17.48
CA VAL A 38 -19.50 19.22 17.08
C VAL A 38 -18.93 20.06 18.23
N THR A 39 -17.82 19.60 18.79
CA THR A 39 -17.03 20.28 19.81
C THR A 39 -15.56 20.30 19.39
N LEU A 40 -14.73 21.15 20.01
CA LEU A 40 -13.28 21.14 19.72
C LEU A 40 -12.64 19.77 20.02
N ALA A 41 -13.06 19.11 21.10
CA ALA A 41 -12.56 17.79 21.47
C ALA A 41 -12.99 16.71 20.45
N SER A 42 -14.20 16.79 19.91
CA SER A 42 -14.64 15.84 18.86
C SER A 42 -13.88 16.06 17.55
N LEU A 43 -13.59 17.32 17.19
CA LEU A 43 -12.78 17.63 16.00
C LEU A 43 -11.34 17.12 16.11
N GLU A 44 -10.71 17.27 17.28
CA GLU A 44 -9.36 16.72 17.54
C GLU A 44 -9.34 15.19 17.42
N ALA A 45 -10.34 14.51 17.99
CA ALA A 45 -10.46 13.06 17.87
C ALA A 45 -10.69 12.59 16.43
N THR A 46 -11.50 13.32 15.65
CA THR A 46 -11.73 13.04 14.22
C THR A 46 -10.44 13.19 13.41
N ASP A 47 -9.67 14.24 13.63
CA ASP A 47 -8.39 14.51 12.97
C ASP A 47 -7.36 13.43 13.29
N ASP A 48 -7.25 12.99 14.56
CA ASP A 48 -6.38 11.87 14.93
C ASP A 48 -6.82 10.54 14.30
N ALA A 49 -8.12 10.27 14.23
CA ALA A 49 -8.65 9.09 13.55
C ALA A 49 -8.36 9.10 12.04
N LEU A 50 -8.47 10.25 11.38
CA LEU A 50 -8.12 10.42 9.97
C LEU A 50 -6.62 10.23 9.73
N ARG A 51 -5.75 10.78 10.58
CA ARG A 51 -4.30 10.54 10.52
C ARG A 51 -3.97 9.05 10.68
N ALA A 52 -4.61 8.38 11.64
CA ALA A 52 -4.45 6.95 11.85
C ALA A 52 -4.90 6.15 10.62
N ALA A 53 -6.02 6.53 9.99
CA ALA A 53 -6.50 5.91 8.76
C ALA A 53 -5.49 6.08 7.60
N LEU A 54 -4.94 7.28 7.40
CA LEU A 54 -3.92 7.52 6.36
C LEU A 54 -2.66 6.69 6.59
N ALA A 55 -2.19 6.58 7.84
CA ALA A 55 -1.06 5.73 8.20
C ALA A 55 -1.37 4.24 8.01
N ALA A 56 -2.60 3.81 8.28
CA ALA A 56 -3.05 2.44 8.02
C ALA A 56 -3.06 2.12 6.52
N VAL A 57 -3.46 3.06 5.68
CA VAL A 57 -3.39 2.91 4.22
C VAL A 57 -1.93 2.73 3.75
N ASP A 58 -0.97 3.43 4.36
CA ASP A 58 0.45 3.23 4.06
C ASP A 58 0.94 1.83 4.45
N GLY A 59 0.54 1.34 5.62
CA GLY A 59 0.79 -0.03 6.06
C GLY A 59 0.14 -1.06 5.13
N PHE A 60 -1.07 -0.78 4.65
CA PHE A 60 -1.78 -1.62 3.69
C PHE A 60 -1.06 -1.67 2.33
N ALA A 61 -0.59 -0.53 1.82
CA ALA A 61 0.20 -0.46 0.59
C ALA A 61 1.48 -1.30 0.68
N ALA A 62 2.21 -1.21 1.80
CA ALA A 62 3.40 -2.04 2.04
C ALA A 62 3.06 -3.54 2.02
N ARG A 63 1.93 -3.93 2.62
CA ARG A 63 1.46 -5.33 2.59
C ARG A 63 1.09 -5.77 1.19
N CYS A 64 0.36 -4.96 0.44
CA CYS A 64 0.00 -5.22 -0.96
C CYS A 64 1.25 -5.42 -1.82
N MET A 65 2.26 -4.56 -1.66
CA MET A 65 3.53 -4.71 -2.35
C MET A 65 4.19 -6.05 -2.04
N ARG A 66 4.25 -6.46 -0.76
CA ARG A 66 4.82 -7.75 -0.35
C ARG A 66 4.12 -8.92 -1.06
N VAL A 67 2.79 -8.99 -0.96
CA VAL A 67 2.01 -10.09 -1.55
C VAL A 67 2.16 -10.12 -3.07
N ARG A 68 2.12 -8.96 -3.74
CA ARG A 68 2.29 -8.89 -5.19
C ARG A 68 3.73 -9.26 -5.62
N LEU A 69 4.75 -8.86 -4.85
CA LEU A 69 6.14 -9.26 -5.13
C LEU A 69 6.34 -10.76 -5.00
N ASP A 70 5.79 -11.39 -3.96
CA ASP A 70 5.89 -12.84 -3.77
C ASP A 70 5.25 -13.60 -4.94
N HIS A 71 4.17 -13.06 -5.50
CA HIS A 71 3.52 -13.63 -6.68
C HIS A 71 4.33 -13.42 -7.97
N VAL A 72 4.69 -12.17 -8.30
CA VAL A 72 5.34 -11.84 -9.58
C VAL A 72 6.78 -12.37 -9.68
N LEU A 73 7.42 -12.63 -8.53
CA LEU A 73 8.77 -13.17 -8.42
C LEU A 73 8.79 -14.62 -7.89
N ALA A 74 7.67 -15.34 -7.91
CA ALA A 74 7.59 -16.70 -7.36
C ALA A 74 8.63 -17.66 -7.97
N GLY A 75 8.93 -17.52 -9.27
CA GLY A 75 9.96 -18.28 -9.98
C GLY A 75 11.28 -17.54 -10.21
N ASP A 76 11.46 -16.36 -9.62
CA ASP A 76 12.61 -15.49 -9.88
C ASP A 76 13.50 -15.33 -8.64
N ALA A 77 14.67 -15.96 -8.66
CA ALA A 77 15.63 -15.91 -7.57
C ALA A 77 16.54 -14.66 -7.58
N SER A 78 16.45 -13.80 -8.59
CA SER A 78 17.34 -12.63 -8.75
C SER A 78 17.14 -11.55 -7.68
N VAL A 79 15.97 -11.54 -7.04
CA VAL A 79 15.65 -10.70 -5.87
C VAL A 79 15.35 -11.60 -4.68
N ALA A 80 16.30 -11.71 -3.76
CA ALA A 80 16.17 -12.56 -2.57
C ALA A 80 15.07 -12.07 -1.61
N PRO A 81 14.45 -12.96 -0.81
CA PRO A 81 13.36 -12.60 0.11
C PRO A 81 13.66 -11.43 1.07
N PRO A 82 14.87 -11.29 1.64
CA PRO A 82 15.18 -10.14 2.50
C PRO A 82 15.05 -8.80 1.75
N LEU A 83 15.46 -8.74 0.49
CA LEU A 83 15.32 -7.54 -0.32
C LEU A 83 13.85 -7.27 -0.66
N ARG A 84 13.07 -8.30 -1.02
CA ARG A 84 11.62 -8.16 -1.25
C ARG A 84 10.92 -7.52 -0.06
N LYS A 85 11.27 -7.95 1.17
CA LYS A 85 10.74 -7.36 2.42
C LYS A 85 11.10 -5.88 2.57
N VAL A 86 12.35 -5.50 2.28
CA VAL A 86 12.79 -4.10 2.32
C VAL A 86 12.05 -3.26 1.27
N LEU A 87 11.96 -3.76 0.03
CA LEU A 87 11.25 -3.07 -1.05
C LEU A 87 9.77 -2.88 -0.71
N SER A 88 9.10 -3.90 -0.18
CA SER A 88 7.70 -3.78 0.23
C SER A 88 7.51 -2.78 1.37
N GLY A 89 8.37 -2.81 2.38
CA GLY A 89 8.28 -1.89 3.54
C GLY A 89 8.64 -0.44 3.20
N THR A 90 9.31 -0.20 2.08
CA THR A 90 9.76 1.14 1.66
C THR A 90 9.06 1.61 0.38
N VAL A 91 8.03 0.91 -0.08
CA VAL A 91 7.38 1.18 -1.38
C VAL A 91 6.87 2.62 -1.49
N THR A 92 6.32 3.17 -0.41
CA THR A 92 5.78 4.53 -0.34
C THR A 92 6.86 5.60 -0.52
N ASN A 93 8.12 5.30 -0.17
CA ASN A 93 9.23 6.24 -0.35
C ASN A 93 9.61 6.44 -1.82
N TYR A 94 9.22 5.52 -2.71
CA TYR A 94 9.47 5.62 -4.15
C TYR A 94 8.33 6.30 -4.92
N ALA A 95 7.33 6.86 -4.23
CA ALA A 95 6.17 7.50 -4.87
C ALA A 95 6.56 8.62 -5.85
N ALA A 96 7.62 9.36 -5.53
CA ALA A 96 8.13 10.45 -6.36
C ALA A 96 9.22 10.02 -7.35
N ASP A 97 9.81 8.83 -7.18
CA ASP A 97 10.96 8.39 -7.95
C ASP A 97 10.99 6.84 -8.06
N LEU A 98 10.32 6.34 -9.09
CA LEU A 98 10.33 4.92 -9.44
C LEU A 98 11.61 4.49 -10.17
N ASP A 99 12.40 5.44 -10.68
CA ASP A 99 13.66 5.11 -11.34
C ASP A 99 14.73 4.76 -10.31
N LEU A 100 14.74 5.41 -9.15
CA LEU A 100 15.55 4.99 -8.01
C LEU A 100 15.22 3.55 -7.57
N LEU A 101 13.93 3.17 -7.56
CA LEU A 101 13.52 1.79 -7.30
C LEU A 101 14.08 0.84 -8.37
N ARG A 102 13.96 1.21 -9.65
CA ARG A 102 14.48 0.43 -10.78
C ARG A 102 15.98 0.18 -10.63
N GLU A 103 16.76 1.23 -10.41
CA GLU A 103 18.22 1.16 -10.23
C GLU A 103 18.60 0.22 -9.10
N ARG A 104 17.92 0.35 -7.94
CA ARG A 104 18.16 -0.50 -6.78
C ARG A 104 17.91 -1.98 -7.08
N VAL A 105 16.80 -2.30 -7.75
CA VAL A 105 16.48 -3.69 -8.13
C VAL A 105 17.49 -4.22 -9.15
N LEU A 106 17.79 -3.44 -10.19
CA LEU A 106 18.73 -3.81 -11.24
C LEU A 106 20.12 -4.12 -10.68
N SER A 107 20.62 -3.28 -9.76
CA SER A 107 21.94 -3.41 -9.14
C SER A 107 22.14 -4.75 -8.40
N VAL A 108 21.04 -5.36 -7.95
CA VAL A 108 21.04 -6.65 -7.26
C VAL A 108 20.78 -7.78 -8.23
N ALA A 109 19.75 -7.65 -9.08
CA ALA A 109 19.35 -8.69 -10.01
C ALA A 109 20.45 -9.06 -11.01
N VAL A 110 21.23 -8.08 -11.48
CA VAL A 110 22.33 -8.29 -12.43
C VAL A 110 23.42 -9.23 -11.90
N ARG A 111 23.56 -9.35 -10.57
CA ARG A 111 24.56 -10.23 -9.95
C ARG A 111 24.16 -11.71 -10.00
N VAL A 112 22.86 -11.98 -10.17
CA VAL A 112 22.30 -13.33 -10.17
C VAL A 112 21.91 -13.76 -11.57
N ASP A 113 21.21 -12.89 -12.30
CA ASP A 113 20.80 -13.12 -13.69
C ASP A 113 20.99 -11.85 -14.52
N PRO A 114 22.19 -11.64 -15.10
CA PRO A 114 22.47 -10.46 -15.94
C PRO A 114 21.53 -10.31 -17.12
N ARG A 115 21.00 -11.41 -17.68
CA ARG A 115 20.15 -11.38 -18.87
C ARG A 115 18.70 -11.07 -18.53
N GLY A 116 18.23 -11.52 -17.37
CA GLY A 116 16.88 -11.26 -16.87
C GLY A 116 16.73 -10.01 -16.00
N ALA A 117 17.82 -9.42 -15.52
CA ALA A 117 17.81 -8.33 -14.52
C ALA A 117 16.90 -7.15 -14.90
N GLN A 118 16.92 -6.75 -16.18
CA GLN A 118 16.07 -5.67 -16.68
C GLN A 118 14.58 -6.04 -16.57
N ALA A 119 14.21 -7.23 -17.02
CA ALA A 119 12.84 -7.73 -16.95
C ALA A 119 12.36 -7.92 -15.50
N THR A 120 13.25 -8.29 -14.58
CA THR A 120 12.95 -8.32 -13.14
C THR A 120 12.70 -6.91 -12.59
N ALA A 121 13.58 -5.95 -12.89
CA ALA A 121 13.43 -4.57 -12.44
C ALA A 121 12.11 -3.96 -12.95
N ASP A 122 11.78 -4.18 -14.22
CA ASP A 122 10.54 -3.67 -14.81
C ASP A 122 9.28 -4.30 -14.20
N ARG A 123 9.28 -5.61 -13.90
CA ARG A 123 8.18 -6.26 -13.17
C ARG A 123 8.00 -5.68 -11.76
N VAL A 124 9.09 -5.44 -11.04
CA VAL A 124 9.04 -4.83 -9.69
C VAL A 124 8.50 -3.40 -9.75
N VAL A 125 8.98 -2.59 -10.69
CA VAL A 125 8.52 -1.21 -10.87
C VAL A 125 7.06 -1.14 -11.28
N ALA A 126 6.62 -1.98 -12.22
CA ALA A 126 5.21 -2.06 -12.61
C ALA A 126 4.32 -2.42 -11.42
N THR A 127 4.78 -3.36 -10.58
CA THR A 127 4.06 -3.75 -9.35
C THR A 127 4.00 -2.59 -8.34
N ALA A 128 5.12 -1.90 -8.11
CA ALA A 128 5.17 -0.76 -7.21
C ALA A 128 4.27 0.38 -7.66
N ARG A 129 4.28 0.70 -8.97
CA ARG A 129 3.42 1.72 -9.57
C ARG A 129 1.95 1.44 -9.27
N ARG A 130 1.48 0.21 -9.53
CA ARG A 130 0.08 -0.18 -9.25
C ARG A 130 -0.27 0.00 -7.78
N VAL A 131 0.61 -0.42 -6.86
CA VAL A 131 0.39 -0.26 -5.42
C VAL A 131 0.32 1.21 -5.01
N LEU A 132 1.16 2.06 -5.61
CA LEU A 132 1.19 3.49 -5.33
C LEU A 132 -0.04 4.22 -5.89
N GLU A 133 -0.54 3.80 -7.05
CA GLU A 133 -1.81 4.27 -7.62
C GLU A 133 -2.98 3.86 -6.72
N ASP A 134 -3.06 2.59 -6.31
CA ASP A 134 -4.09 2.07 -5.39
C ASP A 134 -4.06 2.86 -4.06
N ARG A 135 -2.86 3.11 -3.52
CA ARG A 135 -2.64 3.92 -2.31
C ARG A 135 -3.13 5.36 -2.49
N ALA A 136 -2.73 6.01 -3.58
CA ALA A 136 -3.08 7.41 -3.83
C ALA A 136 -4.60 7.59 -3.97
N ALA A 137 -5.26 6.65 -4.66
CA ALA A 137 -6.71 6.62 -4.76
C ALA A 137 -7.36 6.50 -3.38
N LEU A 138 -6.90 5.56 -2.54
CA LEU A 138 -7.45 5.35 -1.20
C LEU A 138 -7.19 6.54 -0.26
N HIS A 139 -6.00 7.13 -0.29
CA HIS A 139 -5.71 8.40 0.40
C HIS A 139 -6.67 9.50 -0.02
N GLY A 140 -6.90 9.67 -1.33
CA GLY A 140 -7.85 10.64 -1.85
C GLY A 140 -9.26 10.46 -1.31
N ARG A 141 -9.72 9.20 -1.16
CA ARG A 141 -11.02 8.90 -0.55
C ARG A 141 -11.07 9.24 0.94
N VAL A 142 -10.03 8.92 1.71
CA VAL A 142 -9.95 9.27 3.13
C VAL A 142 -9.93 10.80 3.32
N LEU A 143 -9.18 11.53 2.49
CA LEU A 143 -9.15 12.99 2.53
C LEU A 143 -10.49 13.61 2.15
N ALA A 144 -11.24 13.01 1.21
CA ALA A 144 -12.58 13.46 0.86
C ALA A 144 -13.55 13.34 2.04
N VAL A 145 -13.39 12.33 2.92
CA VAL A 145 -14.18 12.22 4.16
C VAL A 145 -13.89 13.39 5.10
N ALA A 146 -12.65 13.85 5.19
CA ALA A 146 -12.28 15.00 6.01
C ALA A 146 -12.84 16.34 5.50
N GLN A 147 -13.22 16.40 4.21
CA GLN A 147 -13.71 17.59 3.53
C GLN A 147 -15.25 17.64 3.42
N ALA A 148 -15.93 16.54 3.73
CA ALA A 148 -17.38 16.39 3.68
C ALA A 148 -18.04 16.97 4.94
#